data_AF-A0A3D5PBU0-F1
#
_entry.id   AF-A0A3D5PBU0-F1
#
_cell.length_a   1.000
_cell.length_b   1.000
_cell.length_c   1.000
_cell.angle_alpha   90.00
_cell.angle_beta   90.00
_cell.angle_gamma   90.00
#
_symmetry.space_group_name_H-M   'P 1'
#
loop_
_entity.id
_entity.type
_entity.pdbx_description
1 polymer ?
#
loop_
_entity_poly.entity_id
_entity_poly.type
_entity_poly.pdbx_seq_one_letter_code
_entity_poly.pdbx_strand_id
1 'polypeptide(L)'
;MKTPAKASSGTARKKQKHINYSKWGYVFLLPFFITFIIFQLIPLISTIYYSFFKYFRSGLKIIGPIFVGFDNYKSLFHSPDLFNYMGNTMLLWIVGFIPQILISLLLAAWFTNTRLRLRGLRFFKTVIYMPNLIMASAFAMLFFALFS
;
A
#
# COMPACT_ATOMS: atom_id res chain seq x y z
N MET A 1 42.27 49.28 -41.53
CA MET A 1 42.16 48.09 -40.66
C MET A 1 42.31 48.55 -39.20
N LYS A 2 41.19 48.86 -38.54
CA LYS A 2 41.16 49.29 -37.13
C LYS A 2 40.09 48.47 -36.43
N THR A 3 40.50 47.54 -35.59
CA THR A 3 39.67 46.76 -34.69
C THR A 3 39.41 47.60 -33.43
N PRO A 4 38.16 47.83 -33.00
CA PRO A 4 37.91 48.31 -31.65
C PRO A 4 37.52 47.15 -30.72
N ALA A 5 38.41 46.95 -29.75
CA ALA A 5 38.15 46.71 -28.33
C ALA A 5 36.83 46.02 -27.90
N LYS A 6 37.04 44.83 -27.34
CA LYS A 6 36.17 44.02 -26.48
C LYS A 6 35.60 44.84 -25.31
N ALA A 7 34.29 45.11 -25.33
CA ALA A 7 33.56 45.64 -24.19
C ALA A 7 33.29 44.51 -23.19
N SER A 8 33.92 44.58 -22.02
CA SER A 8 33.65 43.73 -20.87
C SER A 8 32.32 44.10 -20.23
N SER A 9 31.22 43.48 -20.66
CA SER A 9 29.93 43.60 -19.98
C SER A 9 29.89 42.66 -18.77
N GLY A 10 30.21 43.19 -17.59
CA GLY A 10 29.94 42.53 -16.32
C GLY A 10 28.43 42.43 -16.09
N THR A 11 27.81 41.33 -16.52
CA THR A 11 26.42 41.02 -16.17
C THR A 11 26.36 40.53 -14.74
N ALA A 12 25.87 41.40 -13.86
CA ALA A 12 25.59 41.11 -12.46
C ALA A 12 24.85 39.78 -12.31
N ARG A 13 25.48 38.82 -11.62
CA ARG A 13 24.90 37.52 -11.28
C ARG A 13 23.69 37.76 -10.39
N LYS A 14 22.47 37.76 -10.96
CA LYS A 14 21.21 37.83 -10.20
C LYS A 14 21.24 36.73 -9.15
N LYS A 15 21.36 37.10 -7.86
CA LYS A 15 21.17 36.17 -6.74
C LYS A 15 19.73 35.66 -6.81
N GLN A 16 19.55 34.45 -7.34
CA GLN A 16 18.27 33.76 -7.25
C GLN A 16 17.95 33.59 -5.76
N LYS A 17 16.97 34.35 -5.26
CA LYS A 17 16.42 34.13 -3.93
C LYS A 17 15.85 32.72 -3.92
N HIS A 18 16.50 31.81 -3.21
CA HIS A 18 15.97 30.50 -2.88
C HIS A 18 14.74 30.74 -1.99
N ILE A 19 13.56 30.81 -2.59
CA ILE A 19 12.31 30.89 -1.84
C ILE A 19 12.17 29.53 -1.16
N ASN A 20 12.27 29.51 0.16
CA ASN A 20 12.22 28.28 0.95
C ASN A 20 10.76 27.80 1.05
N TYR A 21 10.26 27.18 -0.02
CA TYR A 21 8.92 26.60 -0.12
C TYR A 21 8.66 25.46 0.88
N SER A 22 9.69 25.02 1.60
CA SER A 22 9.63 23.96 2.62
C SER A 22 8.55 24.21 3.67
N LYS A 23 8.34 25.46 4.13
CA LYS A 23 7.34 25.78 5.16
C LYS A 23 5.89 25.53 4.71
N TRP A 24 5.58 25.77 3.45
CA TRP A 24 4.23 25.55 2.91
C TRP A 24 3.96 24.05 2.66
N GLY A 25 5.00 23.29 2.30
CA GLY A 25 4.90 21.82 2.18
C GLY A 25 4.43 21.15 3.47
N TYR A 26 4.90 21.60 4.65
CA TYR A 26 4.45 21.07 5.94
C TYR A 26 2.99 21.40 6.25
N VAL A 27 2.50 22.58 5.86
CA VAL A 27 1.09 22.97 6.06
C VAL A 27 0.14 22.09 5.23
N PHE A 28 0.52 21.73 4.00
CA PHE A 28 -0.24 20.79 3.18
C PHE A 28 -0.15 19.34 3.68
N LEU A 29 0.95 18.95 4.33
CA LEU A 29 1.09 17.64 4.97
C LEU A 29 0.28 17.50 6.26
N LEU A 30 0.12 18.60 7.01
CA LEU A 30 -0.52 18.61 8.32
C LEU A 30 -1.91 17.94 8.36
N PRO A 31 -2.87 18.23 7.47
CA PRO A 31 -4.19 17.59 7.50
C PRO A 31 -4.13 16.08 7.25
N PHE A 32 -3.19 15.62 6.41
CA PHE A 32 -2.96 14.19 6.19
C PHE A 32 -2.46 13.52 7.48
N PHE A 33 -1.46 14.11 8.15
CA PHE A 33 -0.93 13.57 9.39
C PHE A 33 -1.96 13.54 10.52
N ILE A 34 -2.79 14.59 10.64
CA ILE A 34 -3.87 14.63 11.64
C ILE A 34 -4.84 13.46 11.40
N THR A 35 -5.28 13.27 10.16
CA THR A 35 -6.21 12.19 9.79
C THR A 35 -5.58 10.83 10.03
N PHE A 36 -4.33 10.64 9.60
CA PHE A 36 -3.58 9.40 9.81
C PHE A 36 -3.44 9.09 11.31
N ILE A 37 -3.09 10.06 12.13
CA ILE A 37 -2.93 9.84 13.57
C ILE A 37 -4.27 9.42 14.19
N ILE A 38 -5.35 10.14 13.89
CA ILE A 38 -6.66 9.90 14.50
C ILE A 38 -7.26 8.55 14.06
N PHE A 39 -7.23 8.27 12.76
CA PHE A 39 -7.94 7.11 12.19
C PHE A 39 -7.07 5.86 12.01
N GLN A 40 -5.75 5.98 11.96
CA GLN A 40 -4.84 4.83 11.83
C GLN A 40 -4.01 4.60 13.10
N LEU A 41 -3.34 5.63 13.61
CA LEU A 41 -2.37 5.45 14.70
C LEU A 41 -3.05 5.17 16.05
N ILE A 42 -4.10 5.93 16.40
CA ILE A 42 -4.87 5.71 17.64
C ILE A 42 -5.45 4.29 17.69
N PRO A 43 -6.17 3.77 16.68
CA PRO A 43 -6.69 2.40 16.75
C PRO A 43 -5.58 1.35 16.73
N LEU A 44 -4.45 1.60 16.06
CA LEU A 44 -3.29 0.71 16.11
C LEU A 44 -2.71 0.62 17.53
N ILE A 45 -2.45 1.77 18.18
CA ILE A 45 -1.96 1.80 19.56
C ILE A 45 -2.98 1.18 20.50
N SER A 46 -4.27 1.45 20.30
CA SER A 46 -5.35 0.84 21.08
C SER A 46 -5.37 -0.68 20.91
N THR A 47 -5.13 -1.19 19.70
CA THR A 47 -5.05 -2.63 19.44
C THR A 47 -3.85 -3.26 20.13
N ILE A 48 -2.70 -2.60 20.11
CA ILE A 48 -1.50 -3.03 20.85
C ILE A 48 -1.79 -3.03 22.36
N TYR A 49 -2.35 -1.94 22.89
CA TYR A 49 -2.76 -1.84 24.28
C TYR A 49 -3.70 -2.99 24.63
N TYR A 50 -4.77 -3.19 23.87
CA TYR A 50 -5.72 -4.27 24.05
C TYR A 50 -5.11 -5.67 23.90
N SER A 51 -4.02 -5.86 23.17
CA SER A 51 -3.34 -7.16 23.06
C SER A 51 -2.75 -7.64 24.40
N PHE A 52 -2.37 -6.71 25.27
CA PHE A 52 -1.87 -6.99 26.62
C PHE A 52 -2.98 -7.23 27.67
N PHE A 53 -4.24 -6.90 27.34
CA PHE A 53 -5.38 -7.15 28.21
C PHE A 53 -6.25 -8.26 27.65
N LYS A 54 -6.61 -9.22 28.50
CA LYS A 54 -7.51 -10.29 28.08
C LYS A 54 -8.95 -9.81 28.28
N TYR A 55 -9.58 -9.42 27.17
CA TYR A 55 -11.00 -9.12 27.15
C TYR A 55 -11.78 -10.41 26.90
N PHE A 56 -12.29 -11.04 27.96
CA PHE A 56 -13.31 -12.08 27.80
C PHE A 56 -14.66 -11.41 27.56
N ARG A 57 -15.04 -11.24 26.28
CA ARG A 57 -16.44 -11.01 25.90
C ARG A 57 -17.13 -12.37 25.75
N SER A 58 -17.83 -12.81 26.79
CA SER A 58 -18.83 -13.88 26.68
C SER A 58 -20.22 -13.22 26.74
N GLY A 59 -20.85 -13.03 25.57
CA GLY A 59 -22.16 -12.40 25.46
C GLY A 59 -22.20 -10.93 25.91
N LEU A 60 -23.16 -10.58 26.79
CA LEU A 60 -23.42 -9.23 27.30
C LEU A 60 -22.63 -8.84 28.57
N LYS A 61 -21.82 -9.74 29.15
CA LYS A 61 -21.01 -9.44 30.33
C LYS A 61 -19.58 -9.11 29.95
N ILE A 62 -19.21 -7.86 30.17
CA ILE A 62 -17.83 -7.38 30.11
C ILE A 62 -17.25 -7.62 31.51
N ILE A 63 -16.59 -8.76 31.70
CA ILE A 63 -15.74 -8.96 32.88
C ILE A 63 -14.46 -8.18 32.57
N GLY A 64 -14.11 -7.26 33.48
CA GLY A 64 -13.13 -6.18 33.26
C GLY A 64 -11.76 -6.63 32.73
N PRO A 65 -10.92 -5.65 32.31
CA PRO A 65 -9.64 -5.94 31.66
C PRO A 65 -8.69 -6.63 32.63
N ILE A 66 -8.52 -7.94 32.45
CA ILE A 66 -7.49 -8.70 33.16
C ILE A 66 -6.17 -8.37 32.45
N PHE A 67 -5.23 -7.72 33.14
CA PHE A 67 -3.89 -7.52 32.58
C PHE A 67 -3.17 -8.87 32.60
N VAL A 68 -3.01 -9.46 31.42
CA VAL A 68 -2.45 -10.81 31.24
C VAL A 68 -1.04 -10.73 30.63
N GLY A 69 -0.55 -9.51 30.37
CA GLY A 69 0.82 -9.27 29.92
C GLY A 69 1.16 -10.05 28.66
N PHE A 70 2.17 -10.92 28.74
CA PHE A 70 2.65 -11.73 27.61
C PHE A 70 2.00 -13.11 27.48
N ASP A 71 1.09 -13.51 28.37
CA ASP A 71 0.55 -14.87 28.33
C ASP A 71 -0.35 -15.11 27.12
N ASN A 72 -0.96 -14.07 26.55
CA ASN A 72 -1.67 -14.15 25.26
C ASN A 72 -0.71 -14.55 24.12
N TYR A 73 0.50 -13.96 24.09
CA TYR A 73 1.51 -14.31 23.09
C TYR A 73 2.04 -15.73 23.31
N LYS A 74 2.33 -16.13 24.57
CA LYS A 74 2.77 -17.50 24.87
C LYS A 74 1.74 -18.54 24.45
N SER A 75 0.46 -18.30 24.75
CA SER A 75 -0.63 -19.19 24.35
C SER A 75 -0.79 -19.29 22.83
N LEU A 76 -0.52 -18.20 22.10
CA LEU A 76 -0.55 -18.18 20.63
C LEU A 76 0.66 -18.93 20.04
N PHE A 77 1.87 -18.76 20.58
CA PHE A 77 3.06 -19.47 20.09
C PHE A 77 3.05 -20.97 20.43
N HIS A 78 2.36 -21.37 21.50
CA HIS A 78 2.18 -22.77 21.87
C HIS A 78 1.01 -23.44 21.14
N SER A 79 0.16 -22.69 20.43
CA SER A 79 -0.91 -23.31 19.66
C SER A 79 -0.34 -23.88 18.35
N PRO A 80 -0.59 -25.17 18.06
CA PRO A 80 -0.14 -25.78 16.80
C PRO A 80 -0.79 -25.12 15.57
N ASP A 81 -1.93 -24.45 15.76
CA ASP A 81 -2.67 -23.77 14.71
C ASP A 81 -1.97 -22.51 14.17
N LEU A 82 -1.14 -21.84 14.98
CA LEU A 82 -0.48 -20.60 14.55
C LEU A 82 0.44 -20.85 13.34
N PHE A 83 1.23 -21.91 13.39
CA PHE A 83 2.13 -22.27 12.29
C PHE A 83 1.36 -22.73 11.05
N ASN A 84 0.25 -23.46 11.23
CA ASN A 84 -0.62 -23.86 10.12
C ASN A 84 -1.27 -22.65 9.44
N TYR A 85 -1.81 -21.70 10.20
CA TYR A 85 -2.41 -20.49 9.64
C TYR A 85 -1.39 -19.57 8.99
N MET A 86 -0.20 -19.43 9.58
CA MET A 86 0.88 -18.66 8.99
C MET A 86 1.36 -19.30 7.67
N GLY A 87 1.54 -20.62 7.65
CA GLY A 87 1.90 -21.39 6.45
C GLY A 87 0.86 -21.25 5.34
N ASN A 88 -0.42 -21.41 5.68
CA ASN A 88 -1.51 -21.24 4.71
C ASN A 88 -1.59 -19.80 4.17
N THR A 89 -1.46 -18.80 5.04
CA THR A 89 -1.47 -17.38 4.62
C THR A 89 -0.28 -17.09 3.70
N MET A 90 0.90 -17.58 4.06
CA MET A 90 2.11 -17.39 3.26
C MET A 90 2.02 -18.13 1.92
N LEU A 91 1.46 -19.35 1.90
CA LEU A 91 1.20 -20.11 0.69
C LEU A 91 0.23 -19.36 -0.24
N LEU A 92 -0.90 -18.86 0.29
CA LEU A 92 -1.85 -18.05 -0.48
C LEU A 92 -1.20 -16.78 -1.03
N TRP A 93 -0.34 -16.14 -0.24
CA TRP A 93 0.38 -14.94 -0.67
C TRP A 93 1.37 -15.25 -1.79
N ILE A 94 2.18 -16.31 -1.65
CA ILE A 94 3.15 -16.76 -2.66
C ILE A 94 2.43 -17.18 -3.95
N VAL A 95 1.42 -18.04 -3.84
CA VAL A 95 0.64 -18.56 -4.99
C VAL A 95 -0.19 -17.45 -5.65
N GLY A 96 -0.65 -16.45 -4.90
CA GLY A 96 -1.35 -15.29 -5.47
C GLY A 96 -0.40 -14.30 -6.15
N PHE A 97 0.63 -13.86 -5.44
CA PHE A 97 1.49 -12.77 -5.90
C PHE A 97 2.50 -13.20 -6.97
N ILE A 98 3.12 -14.38 -6.85
CA ILE A 98 4.17 -14.79 -7.81
C ILE A 98 3.63 -14.91 -9.23
N PRO A 99 2.55 -15.67 -9.50
CA PRO A 99 1.97 -15.75 -10.84
C PRO A 99 1.43 -14.39 -11.30
N GLN A 100 0.83 -13.60 -10.41
CA GLN A 100 0.34 -12.26 -10.73
C GLN A 100 1.45 -11.35 -11.23
N ILE A 101 2.59 -11.29 -10.53
CA ILE A 101 3.75 -10.47 -10.94
C ILE A 101 4.34 -11.00 -12.25
N LEU A 102 4.49 -12.33 -12.38
CA LEU A 102 5.06 -12.96 -13.56
C LEU A 102 4.20 -12.69 -14.81
N ILE A 103 2.89 -12.85 -14.72
CA ILE A 103 1.94 -12.53 -15.80
C ILE A 103 1.97 -11.03 -16.09
N SER A 104 1.97 -10.17 -15.07
CA SER A 104 2.02 -8.71 -15.25
C SER A 104 3.29 -8.28 -15.98
N LEU A 105 4.43 -8.87 -15.65
CA LEU A 105 5.71 -8.58 -16.28
C LEU A 105 5.79 -9.11 -17.71
N LEU A 106 5.29 -10.32 -17.96
CA LEU A 106 5.18 -10.89 -19.32
C LEU A 106 4.30 -10.01 -20.20
N LEU A 107 3.13 -9.61 -19.71
CA LEU A 107 2.23 -8.69 -20.43
C LEU A 107 2.89 -7.33 -20.66
N ALA A 108 3.60 -6.78 -19.67
CA ALA A 108 4.33 -5.52 -19.83
C ALA A 108 5.44 -5.62 -20.88
N ALA A 109 6.23 -6.70 -20.88
CA ALA A 109 7.26 -6.96 -21.87
C ALA A 109 6.66 -7.13 -23.28
N TRP A 110 5.55 -7.87 -23.39
CA TRP A 110 4.81 -8.04 -24.63
C TRP A 110 4.29 -6.72 -25.19
N PHE A 111 3.71 -5.86 -24.33
CA PHE A 111 3.20 -4.56 -24.74
C PHE A 111 4.28 -3.52 -25.04
N THR A 112 5.48 -3.66 -24.44
CA THR A 112 6.62 -2.75 -24.69
C THR A 112 7.33 -3.06 -26.00
N ASN A 113 7.18 -4.27 -26.54
CA ASN A 113 7.79 -4.65 -27.81
C ASN A 113 7.08 -3.94 -28.99
N THR A 114 7.58 -2.75 -29.34
CA THR A 114 7.09 -1.85 -30.41
C THR A 114 6.96 -2.53 -31.80
N ARG A 115 7.64 -3.67 -32.03
CA ARG A 115 7.54 -4.42 -33.30
C ARG A 115 6.21 -5.11 -33.52
N LEU A 116 5.45 -5.45 -32.48
CA LEU A 116 4.28 -6.32 -32.65
C LEU A 116 3.01 -5.60 -33.12
N ARG A 117 3.01 -4.25 -33.14
CA ARG A 117 1.95 -3.39 -33.72
C ARG A 117 0.52 -3.97 -33.55
N LEU A 118 0.20 -4.51 -32.36
CA LEU A 118 -1.08 -5.17 -32.11
C LEU A 118 -2.21 -4.15 -32.27
N ARG A 119 -2.94 -4.25 -33.40
CA ARG A 119 -4.21 -3.55 -33.58
C ARG A 119 -5.16 -4.06 -32.48
N GLY A 120 -5.59 -3.17 -31.58
CA GLY A 120 -6.46 -3.54 -30.44
C GLY A 120 -5.82 -3.47 -29.05
N LEU A 121 -4.59 -2.96 -28.91
CA LEU A 121 -3.91 -2.75 -27.61
C LEU A 121 -4.79 -2.08 -26.53
N ARG A 122 -5.67 -1.16 -26.94
CA ARG A 122 -6.60 -0.47 -26.04
C ARG A 122 -7.67 -1.42 -25.49
N PHE A 123 -8.21 -2.32 -26.32
CA PHE A 123 -9.20 -3.32 -25.92
C PHE A 123 -8.60 -4.34 -24.95
N PHE A 124 -7.42 -4.90 -25.27
CA PHE A 124 -6.74 -5.86 -24.39
C PHE A 124 -6.41 -5.26 -23.01
N LYS A 125 -5.94 -4.00 -22.96
CA LYS A 125 -5.74 -3.29 -21.68
C LYS A 125 -7.05 -3.17 -20.90
N THR A 126 -8.15 -2.73 -21.53
CA THR A 126 -9.43 -2.60 -20.83
C THR A 126 -9.92 -3.92 -20.24
N VAL A 127 -9.84 -5.03 -21.00
CA VAL A 127 -10.29 -6.35 -20.51
C VAL A 127 -9.42 -6.87 -19.37
N ILE A 128 -8.10 -6.71 -19.44
CA ILE A 128 -7.18 -7.17 -18.38
C ILE A 128 -7.33 -6.34 -17.10
N TYR A 129 -7.69 -5.05 -17.21
CA TYR A 129 -7.90 -4.18 -16.05
C TYR A 129 -9.33 -4.26 -15.48
N MET A 130 -10.30 -4.77 -16.24
CA MET A 130 -11.70 -4.89 -15.80
C MET A 130 -11.87 -5.63 -14.47
N PRO A 131 -11.17 -6.73 -14.17
CA PRO A 131 -11.34 -7.46 -12.90
C PRO A 131 -10.98 -6.61 -11.68
N ASN A 132 -10.00 -5.70 -11.80
CA ASN A 132 -9.60 -4.80 -10.70
C ASN A 132 -10.69 -3.76 -10.38
N LEU A 133 -11.65 -3.56 -11.28
CA LEU A 133 -12.80 -2.67 -11.06
C LEU A 133 -13.97 -3.39 -10.37
N ILE A 134 -13.97 -4.73 -10.37
CA ILE A 134 -15.00 -5.52 -9.73
C ILE A 134 -14.67 -5.63 -8.23
N MET A 135 -15.66 -5.39 -7.37
CA MET A 135 -15.49 -5.59 -5.93
C MET A 135 -15.22 -7.06 -5.61
N ALA A 136 -14.31 -7.33 -4.67
CA ALA A 136 -13.97 -8.68 -4.24
C ALA A 136 -15.20 -9.52 -3.81
N SER A 137 -16.22 -8.87 -3.25
CA SER A 137 -17.49 -9.51 -2.88
C SER A 137 -18.26 -10.09 -4.07
N ALA A 138 -18.34 -9.35 -5.17
CA ALA A 138 -18.99 -9.82 -6.39
C ALA A 138 -18.23 -10.99 -7.02
N PHE A 139 -16.90 -10.95 -6.96
CA PHE A 139 -16.06 -12.06 -7.43
C PHE A 139 -16.27 -13.32 -6.58
N ALA A 140 -16.36 -13.18 -5.25
CA ALA A 140 -16.67 -14.30 -4.36
C ALA A 140 -18.05 -14.91 -4.66
N MET A 141 -19.06 -14.08 -4.90
CA MET A 141 -20.40 -14.56 -5.31
C MET A 141 -20.38 -15.28 -6.66
N LEU A 142 -19.62 -14.76 -7.64
CA LEU A 142 -19.47 -15.40 -8.96
C LEU A 142 -18.87 -16.80 -8.82
N PHE A 143 -17.79 -16.94 -8.04
CA PHE A 143 -17.17 -18.24 -7.78
C PHE A 143 -18.12 -19.17 -7.03
N PHE A 144 -18.82 -18.65 -6.02
CA PHE A 144 -19.83 -19.43 -5.30
C PHE A 144 -20.92 -19.96 -6.24
N ALA A 145 -21.43 -19.13 -7.16
CA ALA A 145 -22.45 -19.56 -8.12
C ALA A 145 -21.93 -20.54 -9.19
N LEU A 146 -20.63 -20.50 -9.51
CA LEU A 146 -20.03 -21.33 -10.56
C LEU A 146 -19.56 -22.70 -10.03
N PHE A 147 -19.23 -22.79 -8.74
CA PHE A 147 -18.72 -24.00 -8.08
C PHE A 147 -19.68 -24.57 -7.01
N SER A 148 -20.90 -24.02 -6.90
CA SER A 148 -22.04 -24.59 -6.15
C SER A 148 -22.79 -25.60 -7.00
#